data_AF-A0A8J7PSE9-F1
#
_entry.id   AF-A0A8J7PSE9-F1
#
_cell.length_a   1.000
_cell.length_b   1.000
_cell.length_c   1.000
_cell.angle_alpha   90.00
_cell.angle_beta   90.00
_cell.angle_gamma   90.00
#
_symmetry.space_group_name_H-M   'P 1'
#
loop_
_entity.id
_entity.type
_entity.pdbx_description
1 polymer ?
#
loop_
_entity_poly.entity_id
_entity_poly.type
_entity_poly.pdbx_seq_one_letter_code
_entity_poly.pdbx_strand_id
1 'polypeptide(L)'
;MKVLVTGGGGFLGGAICTQLASAGHAVRAFNRSPSITANNIEWFKGDIVDRDALLAAAEDVDAIVHSAGKVGAWGAPAEYHAINVHGTENVLAACVRHGIRKLVFTSSPSVVQRGRDIEGADESLPYPTHFASVYAQTKALAEQRVLAANGAQLATVALRPHFIWGPGDPNLLPRVLARARAGRLRLIGQVNKRVDIVYVDDAARAHVLALDKLDVGSPVAGKCYFISQDDPITHVRLFNAWLEAAGLPSETRRIPVWLAQFLAATLEDAYRAAGASSEPPLTRFIVEEFSTAHWFDIGAAKRDLGYAPQVDFAEGMRRLRRHLAANPG
;
A
#
# COMPACT_ATOMS: atom_id res chain seq x y z
N MET A 1 -6.97 0.06 23.82
CA MET A 1 -5.58 -0.34 23.57
C MET A 1 -4.76 0.89 23.25
N LYS A 2 -3.46 0.85 23.53
CA LYS A 2 -2.45 1.74 22.99
C LYS A 2 -1.78 1.07 21.80
N VAL A 3 -1.82 1.70 20.63
CA VAL A 3 -1.43 1.10 19.34
C VAL A 3 -0.33 1.93 18.70
N LEU A 4 0.80 1.29 18.40
CA LEU A 4 1.87 1.91 17.61
C LEU A 4 1.58 1.72 16.13
N VAL A 5 1.51 2.82 15.37
CA VAL A 5 1.37 2.82 13.92
C VAL A 5 2.66 3.30 13.30
N THR A 6 3.47 2.39 12.77
CA THR A 6 4.65 2.79 11.99
C THR A 6 4.22 3.27 10.62
N GLY A 7 4.83 4.35 10.14
CA GLY A 7 4.36 5.04 8.94
C GLY A 7 3.09 5.85 9.18
N GLY A 8 2.77 6.17 10.43
CA GLY A 8 1.54 6.89 10.84
C GLY A 8 1.38 8.28 10.24
N GLY A 9 2.45 8.89 9.72
CA GLY A 9 2.40 10.15 8.96
C GLY A 9 2.22 9.99 7.45
N GLY A 10 2.14 8.76 6.94
CA GLY A 10 1.92 8.47 5.52
C GLY A 10 0.44 8.51 5.14
N PHE A 11 0.15 8.35 3.85
CA PHE A 11 -1.21 8.40 3.29
C PHE A 11 -2.17 7.39 3.94
N LEU A 12 -1.81 6.09 3.90
CA LEU A 12 -2.58 5.05 4.58
C LEU A 12 -2.42 5.12 6.10
N GLY A 13 -1.18 5.27 6.59
CA GLY A 13 -0.90 5.26 8.03
C GLY A 13 -1.64 6.35 8.80
N GLY A 14 -1.78 7.55 8.23
CA GLY A 14 -2.55 8.64 8.83
C GLY A 14 -4.05 8.36 8.91
N ALA A 15 -4.61 7.71 7.87
CA ALA A 15 -6.00 7.25 7.89
C ALA A 15 -6.21 6.14 8.94
N ILE A 16 -5.25 5.21 9.07
CA ILE A 16 -5.25 4.19 10.14
C ILE A 16 -5.24 4.85 11.52
N CYS A 17 -4.31 5.78 11.78
CA CYS A 17 -4.23 6.51 13.04
C CYS A 17 -5.55 7.20 13.38
N THR A 18 -6.14 7.89 12.41
CA THR A 18 -7.41 8.62 12.58
C THR A 18 -8.54 7.67 12.96
N GLN A 19 -8.68 6.53 12.27
CA GLN A 19 -9.75 5.57 12.56
C GLN A 19 -9.54 4.83 13.88
N LEU A 20 -8.31 4.44 14.23
CA LEU A 20 -8.00 3.84 15.53
C LEU A 20 -8.33 4.79 16.68
N ALA A 21 -7.96 6.07 16.56
CA ALA A 21 -8.29 7.09 17.57
C ALA A 21 -9.80 7.31 17.69
N SER A 22 -10.52 7.29 16.55
CA SER A 22 -11.97 7.40 16.51
C SER A 22 -12.68 6.19 17.13
N ALA A 23 -12.05 5.01 17.08
CA ALA A 23 -12.47 3.79 17.77
C ALA A 23 -12.11 3.79 19.27
N GLY A 24 -11.56 4.88 19.81
CA GLY A 24 -11.24 5.02 21.23
C GLY A 24 -9.89 4.42 21.65
N HIS A 25 -9.01 4.11 20.70
CA HIS A 25 -7.63 3.69 21.03
C HIS A 25 -6.72 4.89 21.24
N ALA A 26 -5.72 4.73 22.12
CA ALA A 26 -4.58 5.63 22.17
C ALA A 26 -3.62 5.24 21.04
N VAL A 27 -3.21 6.18 20.22
CA VAL A 27 -2.41 5.92 19.01
C VAL A 27 -1.07 6.63 19.13
N ARG A 28 0.00 5.89 18.87
CA ARG A 28 1.35 6.43 18.71
C ARG A 28 1.75 6.32 17.25
N ALA A 29 1.85 7.44 16.55
CA ALA A 29 2.31 7.50 15.16
C ALA A 29 3.84 7.59 15.12
N PHE A 30 4.49 6.59 14.51
CA PHE A 30 5.95 6.54 14.38
C PHE A 30 6.41 6.81 12.95
N ASN A 31 7.08 7.95 12.75
CA ASN A 31 7.56 8.43 11.45
C ASN A 31 8.56 9.58 11.57
N ARG A 32 9.31 9.82 10.48
CA ARG A 32 10.47 10.73 10.42
C ARG A 32 10.12 12.21 10.57
N SER A 33 9.07 12.65 9.90
CA SER A 33 8.60 14.04 9.86
C SER A 33 7.40 14.22 10.78
N PRO A 34 7.13 15.43 11.29
CA PRO A 34 5.90 15.71 12.04
C PRO A 34 4.66 15.21 11.29
N SER A 35 3.73 14.58 12.02
CA SER A 35 2.46 14.08 11.49
C SER A 35 1.28 14.58 12.31
N ILE A 36 0.07 14.14 11.96
CA ILE A 36 -1.16 14.42 12.71
C ILE A 36 -0.91 14.22 14.21
N THR A 37 -1.10 15.31 14.95
CA THR A 37 -1.31 15.29 16.39
C THR A 37 -2.76 15.70 16.61
N ALA A 38 -3.54 14.81 17.20
CA ALA A 38 -4.95 15.03 17.49
C ALA A 38 -5.28 14.40 18.84
N ASN A 39 -6.54 14.53 19.28
CA ASN A 39 -7.00 13.82 20.47
C ASN A 39 -6.72 12.32 20.32
N ASN A 40 -6.02 11.75 21.30
CA ASN A 40 -5.57 10.35 21.33
C ASN A 40 -4.53 9.94 20.27
N ILE A 41 -3.88 10.88 19.56
CA ILE A 41 -2.77 10.59 18.64
C ILE A 41 -1.52 11.34 19.08
N GLU A 42 -0.52 10.61 19.57
CA GLU A 42 0.82 11.12 19.87
C GLU A 42 1.79 10.81 18.72
N TRP A 43 2.62 11.80 18.36
CA TRP A 43 3.68 11.58 17.39
C TRP A 43 4.97 11.20 18.10
N PHE A 44 5.60 10.11 17.64
CA PHE A 44 6.93 9.68 18.05
C PHE A 44 7.86 9.74 16.85
N LYS A 45 8.86 10.63 16.91
CA LYS A 45 9.82 10.80 15.81
C LYS A 45 10.78 9.60 15.76
N GLY A 46 10.93 9.02 14.58
CA GLY A 46 11.95 8.01 14.33
C GLY A 46 11.95 7.47 12.90
N ASP A 47 12.98 6.71 12.56
CA ASP A 47 13.10 5.97 11.31
C ASP A 47 12.90 4.47 11.59
N ILE A 48 12.25 3.75 10.67
CA ILE A 48 11.99 2.32 10.82
C ILE A 48 13.27 1.48 10.84
N VAL A 49 14.35 2.01 10.24
CA VAL A 49 15.66 1.36 10.27
C VAL A 49 16.43 1.62 11.58
N ASP A 50 16.01 2.61 12.37
CA ASP A 50 16.56 2.89 13.69
C ASP A 50 15.88 2.00 14.73
N ARG A 51 16.58 0.93 15.09
CA ARG A 51 16.10 -0.07 16.03
C ARG A 51 15.83 0.53 17.41
N ASP A 52 16.71 1.39 17.93
CA ASP A 52 16.57 1.90 19.29
C ASP A 52 15.41 2.89 19.39
N ALA A 53 15.24 3.74 18.38
CA ALA A 53 14.07 4.61 18.29
C ALA A 53 12.76 3.82 18.21
N LEU A 54 12.73 2.71 17.46
CA LEU A 54 11.54 1.86 17.36
C LEU A 54 11.23 1.13 18.68
N LEU A 55 12.24 0.64 19.39
CA LEU A 55 12.06 0.00 20.69
C LEU A 55 11.53 0.99 21.73
N ALA A 56 12.08 2.21 21.76
CA ALA A 56 11.53 3.29 22.60
C ALA A 56 10.08 3.64 22.22
N ALA A 57 9.76 3.68 20.92
CA ALA A 57 8.40 3.91 20.46
C ALA A 57 7.43 2.75 20.78
N ALA A 58 7.93 1.53 20.98
CA ALA A 58 7.13 0.35 21.29
C ALA A 58 6.89 0.14 22.80
N GLU A 59 7.49 0.97 23.66
CA GLU A 59 7.29 0.90 25.11
C GLU A 59 5.83 1.21 25.51
N ASP A 60 5.27 0.37 26.39
CA ASP A 60 3.88 0.46 26.87
C ASP A 60 2.83 0.50 25.74
N VAL A 61 3.01 -0.31 24.70
CA VAL A 61 2.08 -0.47 23.58
C VAL A 61 1.48 -1.88 23.61
N ASP A 62 0.18 -2.01 23.33
CA ASP A 62 -0.55 -3.28 23.33
C ASP A 62 -0.49 -4.01 21.98
N ALA A 63 -0.33 -3.25 20.87
CA ALA A 63 -0.34 -3.77 19.51
C ALA A 63 0.42 -2.85 18.53
N ILE A 64 0.94 -3.44 17.44
CA ILE A 64 1.57 -2.68 16.35
C ILE A 64 0.77 -2.84 15.05
N VAL A 65 0.52 -1.72 14.36
CA VAL A 65 0.15 -1.70 12.95
C VAL A 65 1.35 -1.22 12.15
N HIS A 66 1.93 -2.11 11.34
CA HIS A 66 3.12 -1.82 10.55
C HIS A 66 2.76 -1.40 9.12
N SER A 67 2.67 -0.08 8.89
CA SER A 67 2.37 0.52 7.59
C SER A 67 3.56 1.27 6.96
N ALA A 68 4.69 1.36 7.67
CA ALA A 68 5.92 1.92 7.12
C ALA A 68 6.49 1.03 6.00
N GLY A 69 6.85 1.65 4.88
CA GLY A 69 7.50 0.98 3.78
C GLY A 69 7.92 1.96 2.68
N LYS A 70 8.95 1.60 1.92
CA LYS A 70 9.33 2.25 0.68
C LYS A 70 8.54 1.61 -0.46
N VAL A 71 7.75 2.43 -1.16
CA VAL A 71 6.94 2.05 -2.33
C VAL A 71 7.61 2.49 -3.64
N GLY A 72 7.04 2.09 -4.77
CA GLY A 72 7.54 2.43 -6.11
C GLY A 72 8.65 1.48 -6.60
N ALA A 73 9.11 1.64 -7.84
CA ALA A 73 10.04 0.71 -8.48
C ALA A 73 11.40 1.32 -8.83
N TRP A 74 11.74 2.45 -8.20
CA TRP A 74 12.97 3.17 -8.47
C TRP A 74 13.69 3.64 -7.21
N GLY A 75 14.98 3.30 -7.14
CA GLY A 75 15.84 3.61 -6.01
C GLY A 75 16.89 2.51 -5.81
N ALA A 76 17.80 2.71 -4.86
CA ALA A 76 18.83 1.73 -4.56
C ALA A 76 18.19 0.47 -3.94
N PRO A 77 18.49 -0.75 -4.45
CA PRO A 77 17.94 -1.98 -3.88
C PRO A 77 18.22 -2.14 -2.38
N ALA A 78 19.40 -1.71 -1.93
CA ALA A 78 19.78 -1.71 -0.52
C ALA A 78 18.83 -0.88 0.36
N GLU A 79 18.27 0.22 -0.15
CA GLU A 79 17.33 1.06 0.58
C GLU A 79 15.97 0.36 0.75
N TYR A 80 15.49 -0.33 -0.30
CA TYR A 80 14.28 -1.16 -0.20
C TYR A 80 14.47 -2.28 0.82
N HIS A 81 15.61 -2.97 0.83
CA HIS A 81 15.91 -3.98 1.85
C HIS A 81 16.00 -3.37 3.25
N ALA A 82 16.73 -2.27 3.43
CA ALA A 82 16.83 -1.62 4.73
C ALA A 82 15.45 -1.26 5.29
N ILE A 83 14.60 -0.62 4.49
CA ILE A 83 13.30 -0.12 4.96
C ILE A 83 12.26 -1.24 5.07
N ASN A 84 12.04 -2.00 3.99
CA ASN A 84 10.95 -2.97 3.93
C ASN A 84 11.28 -4.28 4.63
N VAL A 85 12.56 -4.66 4.69
CA VAL A 85 12.98 -6.00 5.14
C VAL A 85 13.58 -5.91 6.54
N HIS A 86 14.63 -5.09 6.73
CA HIS A 86 15.23 -4.88 8.06
C HIS A 86 14.32 -4.04 8.97
N GLY A 87 13.62 -3.04 8.44
CA GLY A 87 12.63 -2.27 9.21
C GLY A 87 11.51 -3.16 9.77
N THR A 88 11.03 -4.14 9.01
CA THR A 88 10.07 -5.13 9.49
C THR A 88 10.67 -6.07 10.54
N GLU A 89 11.93 -6.48 10.40
CA GLU A 89 12.63 -7.24 11.44
C GLU A 89 12.76 -6.45 12.75
N ASN A 90 13.01 -5.15 12.68
CA ASN A 90 13.02 -4.28 13.85
C ASN A 90 11.65 -4.27 14.54
N VAL A 91 10.54 -4.23 13.79
CA VAL A 91 9.18 -4.32 14.34
C VAL A 91 8.95 -5.65 15.04
N LEU A 92 9.36 -6.76 14.42
CA LEU A 92 9.27 -8.09 15.06
C LEU A 92 10.11 -8.16 16.34
N ALA A 93 11.32 -7.60 16.33
CA ALA A 93 12.17 -7.51 17.52
C ALA A 93 11.53 -6.65 18.63
N ALA A 94 10.81 -5.58 18.25
CA ALA A 94 10.05 -4.77 19.20
C ALA A 94 8.90 -5.55 19.84
N CYS A 95 8.16 -6.34 19.05
CA CYS A 95 7.12 -7.20 19.58
C CYS A 95 7.68 -8.18 20.62
N VAL A 96 8.79 -8.84 20.30
CA VAL A 96 9.45 -9.79 21.22
C VAL A 96 9.95 -9.07 22.49
N ARG A 97 10.65 -7.93 22.35
CA ARG A 97 11.23 -7.22 23.49
C ARG A 97 10.19 -6.73 24.49
N HIS A 98 9.05 -6.23 24.01
CA HIS A 98 8.02 -5.64 24.84
C HIS A 98 6.83 -6.57 25.11
N GLY A 99 6.88 -7.82 24.66
CA GLY A 99 5.79 -8.78 24.83
C GLY A 99 4.49 -8.38 24.12
N ILE A 100 4.60 -7.64 23.00
CA ILE A 100 3.44 -7.21 22.22
C ILE A 100 2.88 -8.41 21.47
N ARG A 101 1.58 -8.67 21.64
CA ARG A 101 0.94 -9.90 21.17
C ARG A 101 0.23 -9.78 19.83
N LYS A 102 0.08 -8.57 19.27
CA LYS A 102 -0.68 -8.31 18.05
C LYS A 102 0.12 -7.47 17.05
N LEU A 103 0.32 -8.00 15.85
CA LEU A 103 0.95 -7.30 14.72
C LEU A 103 0.08 -7.38 13.46
N VAL A 104 -0.42 -6.23 13.02
CA VAL A 104 -1.07 -6.09 11.70
C VAL A 104 -0.05 -5.50 10.73
N PHE A 105 0.24 -6.19 9.63
CA PHE A 105 1.21 -5.76 8.63
C PHE A 105 0.53 -5.31 7.34
N THR A 106 0.85 -4.10 6.87
CA THR A 106 0.47 -3.65 5.53
C THR A 106 1.42 -4.28 4.52
N SER A 107 0.96 -5.32 3.82
CA SER A 107 1.61 -5.95 2.67
C SER A 107 1.12 -5.34 1.34
N SER A 108 1.20 -6.07 0.24
CA SER A 108 0.79 -5.63 -1.09
C SER A 108 0.44 -6.83 -1.98
N PRO A 109 -0.49 -6.70 -2.94
CA PRO A 109 -0.75 -7.76 -3.92
C PRO A 109 0.45 -8.09 -4.81
N SER A 110 1.38 -7.13 -4.97
CA SER A 110 2.64 -7.34 -5.70
C SER A 110 3.49 -8.51 -5.16
N VAL A 111 3.28 -8.95 -3.92
CA VAL A 111 4.02 -10.10 -3.34
C VAL A 111 3.72 -11.43 -4.03
N VAL A 112 2.60 -11.53 -4.76
CA VAL A 112 2.23 -12.72 -5.53
C VAL A 112 2.24 -12.48 -7.05
N GLN A 113 2.64 -11.28 -7.49
CA GLN A 113 2.59 -10.88 -8.89
C GLN A 113 3.62 -11.63 -9.75
N ARG A 114 3.22 -12.06 -10.96
CA ARG A 114 4.03 -12.98 -11.80
C ARG A 114 4.19 -12.54 -13.26
N GLY A 115 4.05 -11.26 -13.58
CA GLY A 115 4.17 -10.79 -14.97
C GLY A 115 3.06 -11.23 -15.92
N ARG A 116 1.93 -11.71 -15.38
CA ARG A 116 0.76 -12.15 -16.14
C ARG A 116 -0.52 -11.74 -15.45
N ASP A 117 -1.64 -11.84 -16.16
CA ASP A 117 -2.96 -11.57 -15.61
C ASP A 117 -3.24 -12.46 -14.39
N ILE A 118 -3.83 -11.85 -13.37
CA ILE A 118 -4.43 -12.49 -12.21
C ILE A 118 -5.87 -11.98 -12.12
N GLU A 119 -6.82 -12.91 -12.26
CA GLU A 119 -8.24 -12.59 -12.33
C GLU A 119 -9.04 -13.43 -11.34
N GLY A 120 -9.50 -12.82 -10.25
CA GLY A 120 -10.36 -13.45 -9.23
C GLY A 120 -9.63 -14.50 -8.39
N ALA A 121 -8.31 -14.42 -8.29
CA ALA A 121 -7.54 -15.33 -7.46
C ALA A 121 -7.59 -14.91 -5.98
N ASP A 122 -7.41 -15.87 -5.08
CA ASP A 122 -7.43 -15.68 -3.63
C ASP A 122 -6.01 -15.83 -3.02
N GLU A 123 -5.94 -15.83 -1.69
CA GLU A 123 -4.68 -15.90 -0.94
C GLU A 123 -3.93 -17.23 -1.06
N SER A 124 -4.48 -18.23 -1.77
CA SER A 124 -3.77 -19.48 -2.10
C SER A 124 -2.64 -19.28 -3.13
N LEU A 125 -2.60 -18.12 -3.80
CA LEU A 125 -1.53 -17.79 -4.74
C LEU A 125 -0.15 -17.88 -4.06
N PRO A 126 0.79 -18.67 -4.62
CA PRO A 126 2.11 -18.77 -4.03
C PRO A 126 2.91 -17.48 -4.25
N TYR A 127 3.96 -17.29 -3.45
CA TYR A 127 5.01 -16.31 -3.76
C TYR A 127 5.76 -16.72 -5.04
N PRO A 128 6.12 -15.79 -5.94
CA PRO A 128 6.88 -16.11 -7.13
C PRO A 128 8.35 -16.41 -6.80
N THR A 129 9.02 -17.11 -7.70
CA THR A 129 10.47 -17.35 -7.62
C THR A 129 11.28 -16.18 -8.19
N HIS A 130 10.64 -15.33 -8.99
CA HIS A 130 11.25 -14.17 -9.63
C HIS A 130 10.29 -12.98 -9.52
N PHE A 131 10.81 -11.81 -9.15
CA PHE A 131 10.03 -10.59 -8.99
C PHE A 131 10.44 -9.56 -10.05
N ALA A 132 9.45 -8.87 -10.63
CA ALA A 132 9.67 -7.81 -11.61
C ALA A 132 10.22 -6.51 -11.00
N SER A 133 10.08 -6.34 -9.68
CA SER A 133 10.60 -5.18 -8.95
C SER A 133 11.17 -5.55 -7.59
N VAL A 134 12.19 -4.80 -7.15
CA VAL A 134 12.77 -4.94 -5.80
C VAL A 134 11.73 -4.65 -4.72
N TYR A 135 10.78 -3.75 -5.00
CA TYR A 135 9.65 -3.49 -4.11
C TYR A 135 8.83 -4.76 -3.85
N ALA A 136 8.38 -5.45 -4.90
CA ALA A 136 7.58 -6.66 -4.78
C ALA A 136 8.35 -7.75 -4.01
N GLN A 137 9.63 -7.94 -4.34
CA GLN A 137 10.52 -8.88 -3.65
C GLN A 137 10.65 -8.58 -2.16
N THR A 138 10.95 -7.33 -1.81
CA THR A 138 11.18 -6.93 -0.42
C THR A 138 9.91 -6.97 0.41
N LYS A 139 8.75 -6.62 -0.17
CA LYS A 139 7.45 -6.80 0.49
C LYS A 139 7.11 -8.27 0.70
N ALA A 140 7.44 -9.16 -0.25
CA ALA A 140 7.22 -10.60 -0.09
C ALA A 140 8.08 -11.18 1.03
N LEU A 141 9.37 -10.83 1.08
CA LEU A 141 10.28 -11.24 2.15
C LEU A 141 9.78 -10.77 3.53
N ALA A 142 9.31 -9.52 3.61
CA ALA A 142 8.76 -8.95 4.84
C ALA A 142 7.48 -9.68 5.28
N GLU A 143 6.54 -9.92 4.35
CA GLU A 143 5.31 -10.67 4.63
C GLU A 143 5.61 -12.08 5.13
N GLN A 144 6.51 -12.80 4.47
CA GLN A 144 6.94 -14.14 4.87
C GLN A 144 7.49 -14.17 6.30
N ARG A 145 8.32 -13.18 6.66
CA ARG A 145 8.88 -13.07 8.02
C ARG A 145 7.83 -12.76 9.07
N VAL A 146 6.89 -11.87 8.75
CA VAL A 146 5.78 -11.55 9.66
C VAL A 146 4.92 -12.79 9.88
N LEU A 147 4.48 -13.46 8.81
CA LEU A 147 3.63 -14.64 8.93
C LEU A 147 4.35 -15.81 9.63
N ALA A 148 5.66 -15.98 9.41
CA ALA A 148 6.47 -16.98 10.09
C ALA A 148 6.65 -16.69 11.59
N ALA A 149 6.52 -15.44 12.03
CA ALA A 149 6.60 -15.05 13.44
C ALA A 149 5.29 -15.30 14.20
N ASN A 150 4.21 -15.69 13.52
CA ASN A 150 2.95 -16.04 14.15
C ASN A 150 3.10 -17.27 15.06
N GLY A 151 2.66 -17.17 16.31
CA GLY A 151 2.74 -18.27 17.27
C GLY A 151 2.10 -17.95 18.61
N ALA A 152 2.47 -18.71 19.65
CA ALA A 152 1.87 -18.61 20.99
C ALA A 152 2.11 -17.26 21.70
N GLN A 153 3.11 -16.49 21.26
CA GLN A 153 3.49 -15.21 21.88
C GLN A 153 3.12 -13.99 21.02
N LEU A 154 2.89 -14.19 19.72
CA LEU A 154 2.61 -13.12 18.77
C LEU A 154 1.60 -13.63 17.74
N ALA A 155 0.45 -12.98 17.67
CA ALA A 155 -0.48 -13.12 16.57
C ALA A 155 -0.13 -12.10 15.48
N THR A 156 -0.05 -12.56 14.23
CA THR A 156 0.21 -11.68 13.08
C THR A 156 -0.86 -11.81 12.02
N VAL A 157 -1.14 -10.75 11.28
CA VAL A 157 -1.97 -10.79 10.07
C VAL A 157 -1.41 -9.82 9.02
N ALA A 158 -1.42 -10.21 7.76
CA ALA A 158 -0.96 -9.38 6.65
C ALA A 158 -2.13 -8.93 5.77
N LEU A 159 -2.20 -7.64 5.44
CA LEU A 159 -3.22 -7.09 4.54
C LEU A 159 -2.58 -6.64 3.23
N ARG A 160 -3.13 -7.05 2.10
CA ARG A 160 -2.65 -6.75 0.75
C ARG A 160 -3.62 -5.77 0.07
N PRO A 161 -3.64 -4.47 0.45
CA PRO A 161 -4.47 -3.48 -0.21
C PRO A 161 -3.99 -3.19 -1.65
N HIS A 162 -4.91 -3.17 -2.60
CA HIS A 162 -4.59 -2.92 -4.01
C HIS A 162 -4.94 -1.47 -4.43
N PHE A 163 -3.97 -0.75 -5.00
CA PHE A 163 -4.14 0.63 -5.48
C PHE A 163 -4.96 1.53 -4.56
N ILE A 164 -4.39 1.81 -3.38
CA ILE A 164 -5.00 2.72 -2.42
C ILE A 164 -5.07 4.13 -3.04
N TRP A 165 -6.27 4.69 -3.08
CA TRP A 165 -6.52 6.01 -3.68
C TRP A 165 -7.48 6.84 -2.84
N GLY A 166 -7.48 8.15 -3.10
CA GLY A 166 -8.36 9.11 -2.45
C GLY A 166 -7.75 10.51 -2.37
N PRO A 167 -8.46 11.47 -1.76
CA PRO A 167 -7.93 12.78 -1.40
C PRO A 167 -6.58 12.69 -0.70
N GLY A 168 -5.57 13.39 -1.20
CA GLY A 168 -4.22 13.38 -0.62
C GLY A 168 -3.32 12.21 -1.02
N ASP A 169 -3.71 11.36 -1.98
CA ASP A 169 -2.81 10.32 -2.53
C ASP A 169 -1.52 10.96 -3.07
N PRO A 170 -0.33 10.63 -2.52
CA PRO A 170 0.93 11.18 -2.98
C PRO A 170 1.56 10.40 -4.14
N ASN A 171 0.98 9.25 -4.52
CA ASN A 171 1.59 8.28 -5.41
C ASN A 171 1.05 8.42 -6.84
N LEU A 172 0.02 7.66 -7.19
CA LEU A 172 -0.36 7.43 -8.59
C LEU A 172 -1.17 8.60 -9.14
N LEU A 173 -2.14 9.10 -8.37
CA LEU A 173 -3.03 10.18 -8.77
C LEU A 173 -2.29 11.44 -9.24
N PRO A 174 -1.38 12.06 -8.45
CA PRO A 174 -0.69 13.28 -8.88
C PRO A 174 0.17 13.06 -10.11
N ARG A 175 0.78 11.87 -10.28
CA ARG A 175 1.58 11.52 -11.46
C ARG A 175 0.73 11.45 -12.73
N VAL A 176 -0.46 10.86 -12.64
CA VAL A 176 -1.42 10.79 -13.75
C VAL A 176 -1.87 12.21 -14.15
N LEU A 177 -2.27 13.03 -13.18
CA LEU A 177 -2.69 14.41 -13.43
C LEU A 177 -1.57 15.26 -14.04
N ALA A 178 -0.36 15.18 -13.49
CA ALA A 178 0.80 15.92 -14.00
C ALA A 178 1.13 15.53 -15.46
N ARG A 179 1.06 14.25 -15.81
CA ARG A 179 1.30 13.80 -17.19
C ARG A 179 0.20 14.23 -18.14
N ALA A 180 -1.05 14.22 -17.70
CA ALA A 180 -2.17 14.69 -18.51
C ALA A 180 -2.06 16.18 -18.80
N ARG A 181 -1.76 17.01 -17.78
CA ARG A 181 -1.48 18.45 -17.94
C ARG A 181 -0.33 18.71 -18.91
N ALA A 182 0.71 17.87 -18.89
CA ALA A 182 1.83 17.95 -19.82
C ALA A 182 1.54 17.36 -21.22
N GLY A 183 0.34 16.82 -21.48
CA GLY A 183 -0.01 16.16 -22.75
C GLY A 183 0.70 14.83 -23.00
N ARG A 184 1.35 14.26 -21.97
CA ARG A 184 2.24 13.08 -22.02
C ARG A 184 1.60 11.81 -21.47
N LEU A 185 0.38 11.87 -20.92
CA LEU A 185 -0.32 10.67 -20.47
C LEU A 185 -0.68 9.79 -21.67
N ARG A 186 -0.40 8.49 -21.59
CA ARG A 186 -0.82 7.50 -22.60
C ARG A 186 -1.30 6.25 -21.87
N LEU A 187 -2.36 5.64 -22.38
CA LEU A 187 -2.86 4.37 -21.90
C LEU A 187 -1.97 3.23 -22.42
N ILE A 188 -1.69 2.23 -21.59
CA ILE A 188 -0.80 1.12 -21.97
C ILE A 188 -1.65 -0.05 -22.46
N GLY A 189 -1.26 -0.61 -23.60
CA GLY A 189 -1.93 -1.76 -24.21
C GLY A 189 -3.22 -1.42 -24.94
N GLN A 190 -3.72 -2.38 -25.72
CA GLN A 190 -4.95 -2.22 -26.52
C GLN A 190 -6.21 -2.69 -25.77
N VAL A 191 -6.05 -3.65 -24.84
CA VAL A 191 -7.14 -4.20 -24.05
C VAL A 191 -7.23 -3.46 -22.71
N ASN A 192 -8.46 -3.14 -22.31
CA ASN A 192 -8.72 -2.58 -20.98
C ASN A 192 -8.67 -3.70 -19.94
N LYS A 193 -7.53 -3.84 -19.27
CA LYS A 193 -7.38 -4.75 -18.14
C LYS A 193 -8.11 -4.19 -16.92
N ARG A 194 -8.72 -5.11 -16.15
CA ARG A 194 -9.37 -4.80 -14.88
C ARG A 194 -8.37 -4.88 -13.75
N VAL A 195 -8.51 -3.98 -12.79
CA VAL A 195 -7.77 -3.97 -11.55
C VAL A 195 -8.68 -3.68 -10.38
N ASP A 196 -8.28 -4.22 -9.24
CA ASP A 196 -8.79 -3.78 -7.97
C ASP A 196 -8.26 -2.39 -7.61
N ILE A 197 -9.08 -1.64 -6.91
CA ILE A 197 -8.69 -0.40 -6.25
C ILE A 197 -9.22 -0.49 -4.82
N VAL A 198 -8.73 0.36 -3.92
CA VAL A 198 -9.34 0.52 -2.61
C VAL A 198 -9.30 1.98 -2.20
N TYR A 199 -10.43 2.50 -1.73
CA TYR A 199 -10.45 3.84 -1.17
C TYR A 199 -9.71 3.87 0.17
N VAL A 200 -8.94 4.93 0.44
CA VAL A 200 -8.04 4.99 1.61
C VAL A 200 -8.75 4.75 2.95
N ASP A 201 -9.99 5.24 3.11
CA ASP A 201 -10.76 5.01 4.34
C ASP A 201 -11.11 3.52 4.51
N ASP A 202 -11.41 2.81 3.42
CA ASP A 202 -11.70 1.38 3.46
C ASP A 202 -10.44 0.56 3.70
N ALA A 203 -9.31 0.95 3.11
CA ALA A 203 -8.03 0.32 3.40
C ALA A 203 -7.65 0.48 4.88
N ALA A 204 -7.81 1.67 5.45
CA ALA A 204 -7.57 1.91 6.87
C ALA A 204 -8.53 1.10 7.76
N ARG A 205 -9.81 1.03 7.40
CA ARG A 205 -10.82 0.25 8.14
C ARG A 205 -10.49 -1.23 8.16
N ALA A 206 -9.95 -1.79 7.07
CA ALA A 206 -9.48 -3.18 7.06
C ALA A 206 -8.40 -3.42 8.13
N HIS A 207 -7.51 -2.45 8.39
CA HIS A 207 -6.49 -2.58 9.43
C HIS A 207 -7.09 -2.53 10.84
N VAL A 208 -8.10 -1.67 11.07
CA VAL A 208 -8.83 -1.61 12.34
C VAL A 208 -9.56 -2.93 12.60
N LEU A 209 -10.31 -3.43 11.62
CA LEU A 209 -11.02 -4.70 11.70
C LEU A 209 -10.06 -5.88 11.94
N ALA A 210 -8.92 -5.90 11.23
CA ALA A 210 -7.90 -6.91 11.44
C ALA A 210 -7.35 -6.86 12.87
N LEU A 211 -7.05 -5.67 13.38
CA LEU A 211 -6.57 -5.50 14.75
C LEU A 211 -7.59 -6.00 15.79
N ASP A 212 -8.87 -5.70 15.60
CA ASP A 212 -9.95 -6.10 16.50
C ASP A 212 -10.15 -7.62 16.55
N LYS A 213 -9.99 -8.31 15.41
CA LYS A 213 -10.15 -9.76 15.28
C LYS A 213 -8.89 -10.56 15.61
N LEU A 214 -7.74 -9.90 15.61
CA LEU A 214 -6.45 -10.55 15.82
C LEU A 214 -6.23 -10.87 17.30
N ASP A 215 -6.01 -12.14 17.61
CA ASP A 215 -5.51 -12.59 18.91
C ASP A 215 -4.72 -13.88 18.72
N VAL A 216 -3.95 -14.29 19.73
CA VAL A 216 -3.20 -15.55 19.68
C VAL A 216 -4.17 -16.71 19.52
N GLY A 217 -3.99 -17.50 18.46
CA GLY A 217 -4.86 -18.62 18.14
C GLY A 217 -6.20 -18.22 17.52
N SER A 218 -6.45 -16.94 17.24
CA SER A 218 -7.68 -16.54 16.54
C SER A 218 -7.67 -17.02 15.09
N PRO A 219 -8.83 -17.22 14.45
CA PRO A 219 -8.91 -17.72 13.08
C PRO A 219 -8.22 -16.85 12.02
N VAL A 220 -7.88 -15.59 12.35
CA VAL A 220 -7.22 -14.65 11.44
C VAL A 220 -5.69 -14.63 11.62
N ALA A 221 -5.19 -15.22 12.71
CA ALA A 221 -3.78 -15.24 13.03
C ALA A 221 -2.99 -16.12 12.03
N GLY A 222 -1.85 -15.61 11.55
CA GLY A 222 -0.98 -16.27 10.59
C GLY A 222 -1.48 -16.22 9.15
N LYS A 223 -2.54 -15.44 8.86
CA LYS A 223 -3.13 -15.32 7.52
C LYS A 223 -2.76 -14.01 6.82
N CYS A 224 -2.93 -14.01 5.51
CA CYS A 224 -2.95 -12.81 4.70
C CYS A 224 -4.33 -12.61 4.06
N TYR A 225 -4.66 -11.38 3.66
CA TYR A 225 -5.94 -11.03 3.05
C TYR A 225 -5.76 -9.99 1.94
N PHE A 226 -6.35 -10.23 0.77
CA PHE A 226 -6.54 -9.17 -0.23
C PHE A 226 -7.59 -8.17 0.24
N ILE A 227 -7.29 -6.89 0.06
CA ILE A 227 -8.20 -5.80 0.43
C ILE A 227 -8.44 -4.94 -0.81
N SER A 228 -9.69 -4.93 -1.27
CA SER A 228 -10.12 -4.18 -2.45
C SER A 228 -11.54 -3.64 -2.27
N GLN A 229 -11.97 -2.81 -3.20
CA GLN A 229 -13.32 -2.24 -3.26
C GLN A 229 -14.37 -3.22 -3.78
N ASP A 230 -14.00 -4.48 -4.10
CA ASP A 230 -14.91 -5.53 -4.60
C ASP A 230 -15.67 -5.17 -5.88
N ASP A 231 -15.21 -4.13 -6.59
CA ASP A 231 -15.72 -3.65 -7.88
C ASP A 231 -14.53 -3.44 -8.81
N PRO A 232 -13.99 -4.51 -9.44
CA PRO A 232 -12.85 -4.39 -10.34
C PRO A 232 -13.16 -3.48 -11.52
N ILE A 233 -12.39 -2.41 -11.68
CA ILE A 233 -12.56 -1.43 -12.76
C ILE A 233 -11.38 -1.45 -13.72
N THR A 234 -11.54 -0.84 -14.90
CA THR A 234 -10.43 -0.72 -15.84
C THR A 234 -9.54 0.48 -15.48
N HIS A 235 -8.24 0.39 -15.78
CA HIS A 235 -7.32 1.53 -15.67
C HIS A 235 -7.84 2.77 -16.42
N VAL A 236 -8.48 2.57 -17.57
CA VAL A 236 -9.05 3.64 -18.37
C VAL A 236 -10.20 4.32 -17.65
N ARG A 237 -11.12 3.56 -17.02
CA ARG A 237 -12.21 4.11 -16.21
C ARG A 237 -11.65 4.90 -15.04
N LEU A 238 -10.68 4.34 -14.32
CA LEU A 238 -10.04 5.01 -13.17
C LEU A 238 -9.38 6.33 -13.56
N PHE A 239 -8.48 6.29 -14.54
CA PHE A 239 -7.71 7.48 -14.94
C PHE A 239 -8.61 8.55 -15.51
N ASN A 240 -9.54 8.22 -16.41
CA ASN A 240 -10.43 9.24 -16.98
C ASN A 240 -11.38 9.83 -15.93
N ALA A 241 -11.80 9.06 -14.92
CA ALA A 241 -12.55 9.63 -13.80
C ALA A 241 -11.70 10.64 -13.01
N TRP A 242 -10.43 10.34 -12.74
CA TRP A 242 -9.52 11.29 -12.08
C TRP A 242 -9.26 12.55 -12.92
N LEU A 243 -9.09 12.40 -14.24
CA LEU A 243 -8.95 13.54 -15.15
C LEU A 243 -10.19 14.42 -15.12
N GLU A 244 -11.38 13.84 -15.21
CA GLU A 244 -12.65 14.55 -15.12
C GLU A 244 -12.78 15.30 -13.78
N ALA A 245 -12.43 14.66 -12.66
CA ALA A 245 -12.46 15.30 -11.35
C ALA A 245 -11.46 16.47 -11.22
N ALA A 246 -10.40 16.47 -12.02
CA ALA A 246 -9.42 17.56 -12.12
C ALA A 246 -9.75 18.59 -13.22
N GLY A 247 -10.88 18.45 -13.92
CA GLY A 247 -11.25 19.33 -15.04
C GLY A 247 -10.40 19.14 -16.29
N LEU A 248 -9.73 17.99 -16.45
CA LEU A 248 -8.88 17.64 -17.59
C LEU A 248 -9.65 16.78 -18.61
N PRO A 249 -9.31 16.88 -19.90
CA PRO A 249 -9.94 16.03 -20.92
C PRO A 249 -9.57 14.56 -20.73
N SER A 250 -10.49 13.67 -21.09
CA SER A 250 -10.24 12.23 -21.11
C SER A 250 -9.10 11.86 -22.06
N GLU A 251 -8.29 10.89 -21.66
CA GLU A 251 -7.23 10.31 -22.49
C GLU A 251 -7.74 9.03 -23.19
N THR A 252 -7.45 8.94 -24.48
CA THR A 252 -7.84 7.80 -25.33
C THR A 252 -6.65 7.23 -26.11
N ARG A 253 -5.55 7.97 -26.21
CA ARG A 253 -4.36 7.56 -26.96
C ARG A 253 -3.62 6.46 -26.21
N ARG A 254 -3.18 5.46 -26.97
CA ARG A 254 -2.54 4.25 -26.45
C ARG A 254 -1.13 4.10 -26.97
N ILE A 255 -0.30 3.40 -26.20
CA ILE A 255 0.96 2.84 -26.66
C ILE A 255 0.90 1.31 -26.57
N PRO A 256 1.35 0.56 -27.60
CA PRO A 256 1.44 -0.90 -27.52
C PRO A 256 2.35 -1.35 -26.37
N VAL A 257 2.02 -2.50 -25.75
CA VAL A 257 2.77 -3.01 -24.57
C VAL A 257 4.24 -3.22 -24.90
N TRP A 258 4.58 -3.79 -26.06
CA TRP A 258 5.97 -4.01 -26.46
C TRP A 258 6.76 -2.69 -26.53
N LEU A 259 6.14 -1.62 -27.03
CA LEU A 259 6.77 -0.31 -27.14
C LEU A 259 6.95 0.31 -25.75
N ALA A 260 5.94 0.17 -24.89
CA ALA A 260 6.02 0.61 -23.50
C ALA A 260 7.14 -0.12 -22.73
N GLN A 261 7.28 -1.45 -22.92
CA GLN A 261 8.35 -2.24 -22.32
C GLN A 261 9.73 -1.80 -22.82
N PHE A 262 9.88 -1.58 -24.11
CA PHE A 262 11.12 -1.07 -24.70
C PHE A 262 11.49 0.30 -24.12
N LEU A 263 10.55 1.27 -24.15
CA LEU A 263 10.77 2.61 -23.59
C LEU A 263 11.12 2.54 -22.10
N ALA A 264 10.41 1.72 -21.33
CA ALA A 264 10.70 1.53 -19.91
C ALA A 264 12.12 1.01 -19.68
N ALA A 265 12.55 -0.03 -20.39
CA ALA A 265 13.90 -0.58 -20.25
C ALA A 265 14.97 0.48 -20.57
N THR A 266 14.83 1.18 -21.69
CA THR A 266 15.79 2.23 -22.09
C THR A 266 15.86 3.39 -21.10
N LEU A 267 14.71 3.85 -20.57
CA LEU A 267 14.66 4.92 -19.58
C LEU A 267 15.28 4.49 -18.26
N GLU A 268 15.01 3.27 -17.80
CA GLU A 268 15.67 2.72 -16.61
C GLU A 268 17.18 2.64 -16.81
N ASP A 269 17.68 2.12 -17.93
CA ASP A 269 19.13 2.00 -18.13
C ASP A 269 19.81 3.37 -18.22
N ALA A 270 19.19 4.33 -18.91
CA ALA A 270 19.68 5.71 -18.99
C ALA A 270 19.70 6.40 -17.61
N TYR A 271 18.64 6.26 -16.81
CA TYR A 271 18.57 6.87 -15.48
C TYR A 271 19.55 6.21 -14.50
N ARG A 272 19.75 4.88 -14.58
CA ARG A 272 20.78 4.18 -13.78
C ARG A 272 22.17 4.67 -14.15
N ALA A 273 22.48 4.76 -15.46
CA ALA A 273 23.77 5.24 -15.93
C ALA A 273 24.05 6.69 -15.50
N ALA A 274 23.01 7.52 -15.43
CA ALA A 274 23.09 8.90 -14.94
C ALA A 274 23.12 9.03 -13.40
N GLY A 275 22.98 7.93 -12.65
CA GLY A 275 22.90 7.97 -11.18
C GLY A 275 21.66 8.73 -10.66
N ALA A 276 20.59 8.82 -11.46
CA ALA A 276 19.43 9.63 -11.14
C ALA A 276 18.64 9.04 -9.96
N SER A 277 18.47 9.84 -8.91
CA SER A 277 17.64 9.49 -7.76
C SER A 277 16.13 9.62 -8.05
N SER A 278 15.75 10.43 -9.04
CA SER A 278 14.37 10.60 -9.47
C SER A 278 13.90 9.42 -10.32
N GLU A 279 12.65 8.99 -10.09
CA GLU A 279 12.05 7.90 -10.83
C GLU A 279 11.80 8.28 -12.31
N PRO A 280 12.18 7.43 -13.28
CA PRO A 280 11.86 7.68 -14.68
C PRO A 280 10.35 7.72 -14.91
N PRO A 281 9.89 8.41 -15.96
CA PRO A 281 8.47 8.51 -16.26
C PRO A 281 7.83 7.15 -16.62
N LEU A 282 8.62 6.14 -16.97
CA LEU A 282 8.08 4.82 -17.23
C LEU A 282 9.09 3.79 -16.73
N THR A 283 8.63 2.86 -15.89
CA THR A 283 9.40 1.70 -15.42
C THR A 283 8.74 0.43 -15.92
N ARG A 284 9.49 -0.67 -15.98
CA ARG A 284 8.97 -1.98 -16.38
C ARG A 284 7.88 -2.45 -15.42
N PHE A 285 8.03 -2.12 -14.14
CA PHE A 285 6.99 -2.32 -13.12
C PHE A 285 5.69 -1.59 -13.48
N ILE A 286 5.75 -0.29 -13.79
CA ILE A 286 4.56 0.49 -14.22
C ILE A 286 3.93 -0.12 -15.48
N VAL A 287 4.73 -0.56 -16.44
CA VAL A 287 4.22 -1.20 -17.66
C VAL A 287 3.51 -2.50 -17.33
N GLU A 288 4.10 -3.36 -16.50
CA GLU A 288 3.50 -4.62 -16.07
C GLU A 288 2.17 -4.39 -15.35
N GLU A 289 2.16 -3.53 -14.33
CA GLU A 289 0.96 -3.17 -13.55
C GLU A 289 -0.17 -2.67 -14.45
N PHE A 290 0.12 -1.84 -15.46
CA PHE A 290 -0.91 -1.28 -16.34
C PHE A 290 -1.22 -2.10 -17.59
N SER A 291 -0.46 -3.16 -17.89
CA SER A 291 -0.67 -4.03 -19.05
C SER A 291 -1.26 -5.40 -18.71
N THR A 292 -1.32 -5.75 -17.43
CA THR A 292 -1.93 -6.99 -16.94
C THR A 292 -3.16 -6.71 -16.07
N ALA A 293 -4.03 -7.70 -15.91
CA ALA A 293 -5.18 -7.64 -15.00
C ALA A 293 -4.76 -8.08 -13.59
N HIS A 294 -5.27 -7.40 -12.57
CA HIS A 294 -4.98 -7.70 -11.16
C HIS A 294 -6.20 -7.41 -10.31
N TRP A 295 -7.07 -8.40 -10.18
CA TRP A 295 -8.19 -8.33 -9.26
C TRP A 295 -8.34 -9.67 -8.56
N PHE A 296 -8.77 -9.63 -7.31
CA PHE A 296 -8.65 -10.72 -6.36
C PHE A 296 -10.00 -11.00 -5.69
N ASP A 297 -10.22 -12.24 -5.28
CA ASP A 297 -11.35 -12.59 -4.42
C ASP A 297 -11.05 -12.16 -2.98
N ILE A 298 -11.86 -11.24 -2.45
CA ILE A 298 -11.76 -10.77 -1.06
C ILE A 298 -12.73 -11.48 -0.11
N GLY A 299 -13.29 -12.62 -0.53
CA GLY A 299 -14.23 -13.42 0.25
C GLY A 299 -13.69 -13.82 1.61
N ALA A 300 -12.39 -14.09 1.73
CA ALA A 300 -11.73 -14.35 3.00
C ALA A 300 -11.76 -13.13 3.93
N ALA A 301 -11.45 -11.94 3.43
CA ALA A 301 -11.50 -10.70 4.22
C ALA A 301 -12.93 -10.40 4.70
N LYS A 302 -13.94 -10.62 3.84
CA LYS A 302 -15.36 -10.47 4.19
C LYS A 302 -15.79 -11.40 5.33
N ARG A 303 -15.49 -12.70 5.22
CA ARG A 303 -15.90 -13.70 6.21
C ARG A 303 -15.15 -13.56 7.53
N ASP A 304 -13.82 -13.42 7.45
CA ASP A 304 -12.95 -13.56 8.61
C ASP A 304 -12.80 -12.23 9.37
N LEU A 305 -12.72 -11.11 8.64
CA LEU A 305 -12.54 -9.77 9.23
C LEU A 305 -13.86 -8.99 9.37
N GLY A 306 -14.92 -9.41 8.67
CA GLY A 306 -16.13 -8.59 8.51
C GLY A 306 -15.91 -7.39 7.58
N TYR A 307 -14.91 -7.44 6.71
CA TYR A 307 -14.58 -6.35 5.81
C TYR A 307 -15.60 -6.27 4.66
N ALA A 308 -16.16 -5.08 4.44
CA ALA A 308 -17.05 -4.79 3.32
C ALA A 308 -16.91 -3.31 2.95
N PRO A 309 -16.47 -2.94 1.72
CA PRO A 309 -16.23 -1.54 1.33
C PRO A 309 -17.42 -0.63 1.65
N GLN A 310 -17.14 0.53 2.23
CA GLN A 310 -18.18 1.52 2.61
C GLN A 310 -18.19 2.73 1.69
N VAL A 311 -17.07 3.02 1.03
CA VAL A 311 -16.96 4.10 0.06
C VAL A 311 -16.98 3.49 -1.33
N ASP A 312 -18.12 3.63 -2.02
CA ASP A 312 -18.20 3.26 -3.42
C ASP A 312 -17.38 4.21 -4.31
N PHE A 313 -17.20 3.82 -5.57
CA PHE A 313 -16.37 4.58 -6.51
C PHE A 313 -16.94 5.98 -6.74
N ALA A 314 -18.26 6.14 -6.79
CA ALA A 314 -18.89 7.42 -7.07
C ALA A 314 -18.71 8.41 -5.91
N GLU A 315 -18.89 7.98 -4.67
CA GLU A 315 -18.62 8.77 -3.47
C GLU A 315 -17.13 9.10 -3.33
N GLY A 316 -16.24 8.13 -3.56
CA GLY A 316 -14.80 8.38 -3.59
C GLY A 316 -14.42 9.47 -4.59
N MET A 317 -15.00 9.43 -5.79
CA MET A 317 -14.82 10.47 -6.81
C MET A 317 -15.39 11.83 -6.40
N ARG A 318 -16.55 11.87 -5.72
CA ARG A 318 -17.12 13.12 -5.18
C ARG A 318 -16.21 13.75 -4.11
N ARG A 319 -15.64 12.94 -3.21
CA ARG A 319 -14.67 13.41 -2.20
C ARG A 319 -13.40 13.93 -2.86
N LEU A 320 -12.88 13.20 -3.85
CA LEU A 320 -11.71 13.61 -4.61
C LEU A 320 -11.93 14.95 -5.33
N ARG A 321 -13.06 15.12 -6.03
CA ARG A 321 -13.38 16.37 -6.73
C ARG A 321 -13.42 17.56 -5.77
N ARG A 322 -14.03 17.40 -4.58
CA ARG A 322 -14.03 18.45 -3.54
C ARG A 322 -12.62 18.79 -3.07
N HIS A 323 -11.78 17.78 -2.86
CA HIS A 323 -10.39 17.98 -2.44
C HIS A 323 -9.56 18.73 -3.49
N LEU A 324 -9.67 18.34 -4.77
CA LEU A 324 -8.96 19.02 -5.87
C LEU A 324 -9.46 20.45 -6.08
N ALA A 325 -10.75 20.71 -5.91
CA ALA A 325 -11.30 22.06 -5.97
C ALA A 325 -10.78 22.96 -4.83
N ALA A 326 -10.58 22.41 -3.63
CA ALA A 326 -10.02 23.13 -2.49
C ALA A 326 -8.49 23.30 -2.57
N ASN A 327 -7.81 22.47 -3.37
CA ASN A 327 -6.35 22.46 -3.53
C ASN A 327 -6.01 22.46 -5.04
N PRO A 328 -6.28 23.56 -5.77
CA PRO A 328 -5.93 23.67 -7.17
C PRO A 328 -4.40 23.75 -7.31
N GLY A 329 -3.77 22.57 -7.37
CA GLY A 329 -2.33 22.42 -7.57
C GLY A 329 -1.89 22.65 -9.00
#